data_AF-A0A6L8DZE7-F1
#
_entry.id   AF-A0A6L8DZE7-F1
#
_cell.length_a   1.000
_cell.length_b   1.000
_cell.length_c   1.000
_cell.angle_alpha   90.00
_cell.angle_beta   90.00
_cell.angle_gamma   90.00
#
_symmetry.space_group_name_H-M   'P 1'
#
loop_
_entity.id
_entity.type
_entity.pdbx_description
1 polymer ?
#
loop_
_entity_poly.entity_id
_entity_poly.type
_entity_poly.pdbx_seq_one_letter_code
_entity_poly.pdbx_strand_id
1 'polypeptide(L)'
;MVENAQILKVLVAAPGDVQGERRTVGAAIQDVNNLLRSTGIRFEMLSWDTHVRPGLGRDAQSVINEQIGDDYTVLVGIMWTRFGSPTGRADSGTEEEFTRVLERHERGERVDAMFYFKTALVFWNRNKCII
;
A
#
# COMPACT_ATOMS: atom_id res chain seq x y z
N MET A 1 -16.34 25.80 -12.79
CA MET A 1 -16.39 24.64 -13.70
C MET A 1 -16.37 23.39 -12.85
N VAL A 2 -17.27 22.44 -13.08
CA VAL A 2 -17.31 21.16 -12.39
C VAL A 2 -16.85 20.11 -13.39
N GLU A 3 -15.83 19.33 -13.04
CA GLU A 3 -15.30 18.25 -13.87
C GLU A 3 -15.68 16.91 -13.23
N ASN A 4 -16.23 15.99 -14.02
CA ASN A 4 -16.46 14.62 -13.58
C ASN A 4 -15.21 13.79 -13.88
N ALA A 5 -14.79 12.97 -12.91
CA ALA A 5 -13.66 12.07 -13.09
C ALA A 5 -13.93 10.69 -12.48
N GLN A 6 -13.44 9.65 -13.15
CA GLN A 6 -13.37 8.31 -12.59
C GLN A 6 -12.13 8.21 -11.70
N ILE A 7 -12.33 7.82 -10.44
CA ILE A 7 -11.26 7.66 -9.47
C ILE A 7 -10.83 6.19 -9.42
N LEU A 8 -9.54 5.94 -9.65
CA LEU A 8 -8.88 4.66 -9.46
C LEU A 8 -8.09 4.72 -8.16
N LYS A 9 -8.50 3.91 -7.17
CA LYS A 9 -7.87 3.89 -5.85
C LYS A 9 -6.69 2.92 -5.84
N VAL A 10 -5.56 3.41 -5.37
CA VAL A 10 -4.27 2.71 -5.30
C VAL A 10 -3.89 2.55 -3.84
N LEU A 11 -3.99 1.33 -3.32
CA LEU A 11 -3.50 1.01 -1.98
C LEU A 11 -1.99 0.89 -2.00
N VAL A 12 -1.30 1.70 -1.20
CA VAL A 12 0.16 1.63 -1.06
C VAL A 12 0.53 0.93 0.24
N ALA A 13 1.03 -0.29 0.08
CA ALA A 13 1.55 -1.16 1.12
C ALA A 13 3.05 -0.93 1.28
N ALA A 14 3.43 -0.33 2.40
CA ALA A 14 4.82 0.04 2.65
C ALA A 14 5.10 -0.05 4.16
N PRO A 15 6.09 -0.85 4.59
CA PRO A 15 6.51 -0.86 5.98
C PRO A 15 7.08 0.50 6.40
N GLY A 16 7.11 0.75 7.71
CA GLY A 16 7.47 2.07 8.26
C GLY A 16 8.90 2.53 7.98
N ASP A 17 9.78 1.65 7.48
CA ASP A 17 11.18 1.91 7.14
C ASP A 17 11.40 2.44 5.70
N VAL A 18 10.35 2.53 4.88
CA VAL A 18 10.40 3.02 3.48
C VAL A 18 9.52 4.26 3.25
N GLN A 19 9.44 5.16 4.24
CA GLN A 19 8.64 6.39 4.12
C GLN A 19 9.08 7.31 2.98
N GLY A 20 10.37 7.29 2.62
CA GLY A 20 10.89 8.08 1.50
C GLY A 20 10.32 7.61 0.17
N GLU A 21 10.37 6.31 -0.06
CA GLU A 21 9.88 5.63 -1.28
C GLU A 21 8.36 5.77 -1.41
N ARG A 22 7.65 5.65 -0.29
CA ARG A 22 6.22 5.92 -0.20
C ARG A 22 5.85 7.36 -0.61
N ARG A 23 6.62 8.36 -0.18
CA ARG A 23 6.44 9.75 -0.66
C ARG A 23 6.69 9.88 -2.16
N THR A 24 7.68 9.15 -2.68
CA THR A 24 7.95 9.09 -4.12
C THR A 24 6.76 8.53 -4.90
N VAL A 25 6.06 7.51 -4.39
CA VAL A 25 4.82 7.01 -5.00
C VAL A 25 3.74 8.09 -5.05
N GLY A 26 3.56 8.85 -3.96
CA GLY A 26 2.64 9.98 -3.93
C GLY A 26 2.95 11.05 -4.99
N ALA A 27 4.24 11.39 -5.16
CA ALA A 27 4.68 12.33 -6.20
C ALA A 27 4.43 11.78 -7.61
N ALA A 28 4.75 10.50 -7.85
CA ALA A 28 4.50 9.86 -9.15
C ALA A 28 3.01 9.82 -9.50
N ILE A 29 2.13 9.55 -8.51
CA ILE A 29 0.67 9.62 -8.70
C ILE A 29 0.23 11.03 -9.08
N GLN A 30 0.81 12.07 -8.49
CA GLN A 30 0.52 13.46 -8.87
C GLN A 30 0.96 13.77 -10.30
N ASP A 31 2.15 13.33 -10.71
CA ASP A 31 2.66 13.52 -12.07
C ASP A 31 1.77 12.82 -13.11
N VAL A 32 1.36 11.58 -12.82
CA VAL A 32 0.41 10.82 -13.67
C VAL A 32 -0.94 11.54 -13.75
N ASN A 33 -1.47 12.02 -12.63
CA ASN A 33 -2.72 12.79 -12.61
C ASN A 33 -2.64 14.08 -13.42
N ASN A 34 -1.48 14.75 -13.43
CA ASN A 34 -1.27 15.95 -14.24
C ASN A 34 -1.23 15.61 -15.73
N LEU A 35 -0.55 14.52 -16.10
CA LEU A 35 -0.47 14.04 -17.48
C LEU A 35 -1.85 13.63 -18.01
N LEU A 36 -2.65 12.97 -17.17
CA LEU A 36 -3.96 12.42 -17.54
C LEU A 36 -5.12 13.37 -17.29
N ARG A 37 -4.86 14.63 -16.93
CA ARG A 37 -5.89 15.60 -16.51
C ARG A 37 -7.07 15.72 -17.50
N SER A 38 -6.79 15.64 -18.80
CA SER A 38 -7.82 15.75 -19.86
C SER A 38 -8.61 14.46 -20.10
N THR A 39 -8.21 13.34 -19.51
CA THR A 39 -8.83 12.03 -19.75
C THR A 39 -10.05 11.77 -18.86
N GLY A 40 -10.23 12.57 -17.80
CA GLY A 40 -11.25 12.32 -16.78
C GLY A 40 -10.93 11.13 -15.88
N ILE A 41 -9.68 10.64 -15.87
CA ILE A 41 -9.21 9.59 -14.95
C ILE A 41 -8.31 10.23 -13.91
N ARG A 42 -8.48 9.85 -12.63
CA ARG A 42 -7.57 10.24 -11.55
C ARG A 42 -7.24 9.07 -10.65
N PHE A 43 -6.03 9.05 -10.16
CA PHE A 43 -5.54 8.10 -9.18
C PHE A 43 -5.59 8.71 -7.79
N GLU A 44 -6.13 7.97 -6.84
CA GLU A 44 -6.16 8.33 -5.42
C GLU A 44 -5.30 7.34 -4.64
N MET A 45 -4.28 7.85 -3.94
CA MET A 45 -3.43 7.03 -3.09
C MET A 45 -4.15 6.77 -1.77
N LEU A 46 -4.52 5.52 -1.52
CA LEU A 46 -4.99 5.07 -0.22
C LEU A 46 -3.84 4.55 0.60
N SER A 47 -3.87 4.86 1.90
CA SER A 47 -2.93 4.22 2.81
C SER A 47 -3.23 4.40 4.28
N TRP A 48 -2.62 3.54 5.11
CA TRP A 48 -2.89 3.42 6.54
C TRP A 48 -2.57 4.67 7.37
N ASP A 49 -1.60 5.50 6.98
CA ASP A 49 -1.20 6.69 7.75
C ASP A 49 -2.13 7.90 7.54
N THR A 50 -2.93 7.87 6.47
CA THR A 50 -3.70 9.02 5.96
C THR A 50 -5.20 8.71 5.88
N HIS A 51 -5.54 7.44 5.62
CA HIS A 51 -6.91 6.98 5.38
C HIS A 51 -7.42 6.02 6.46
N VAL A 52 -6.61 5.74 7.49
CA VAL A 52 -7.02 4.92 8.64
C VAL A 52 -6.87 5.74 9.91
N ARG A 53 -7.92 5.73 10.74
CA ARG A 53 -7.90 6.28 12.10
C ARG A 53 -7.65 5.18 13.13
N PRO A 54 -7.09 5.50 14.31
CA PRO A 54 -7.07 4.57 15.43
C PRO A 54 -8.48 4.06 15.73
N GLY A 55 -8.58 2.77 16.05
CA GLY A 55 -9.84 2.10 16.29
C GLY A 55 -9.67 0.89 17.19
N LEU A 56 -10.79 0.36 17.69
CA LEU A 56 -10.81 -0.91 18.41
C LEU A 56 -11.01 -2.03 17.39
N GLY A 57 -10.12 -3.01 17.42
CA GLY A 57 -10.18 -4.20 16.57
C GLY A 57 -9.35 -5.31 17.18
N ARG A 58 -9.38 -6.50 16.56
CA ARG A 58 -8.62 -7.66 17.04
C ARG A 58 -7.10 -7.38 17.07
N ASP A 59 -6.62 -6.69 16.06
CA ASP A 59 -5.24 -6.22 15.92
C ASP A 59 -5.20 -4.98 15.00
N ALA A 60 -4.03 -4.34 14.89
CA ALA A 60 -3.84 -3.15 14.05
C ALA A 60 -4.19 -3.40 12.57
N GLN A 61 -3.84 -4.58 12.05
CA GLN A 61 -4.14 -4.94 10.66
C GLN A 61 -5.65 -5.10 10.44
N SER A 62 -6.39 -5.62 11.42
CA SER A 62 -7.85 -5.73 11.37
C SER A 62 -8.50 -4.35 11.27
N VAL A 63 -8.02 -3.37 12.05
CA VAL A 63 -8.52 -1.98 12.01
C VAL A 63 -8.26 -1.33 10.65
N ILE A 64 -7.08 -1.57 10.05
CA ILE A 64 -6.74 -1.10 8.71
C ILE A 64 -7.65 -1.74 7.66
N ASN A 65 -7.75 -3.07 7.69
CA ASN A 65 -8.56 -3.85 6.74
C ASN A 65 -10.04 -3.44 6.79
N GLU A 66 -10.59 -3.20 7.98
CA GLU A 66 -12.00 -2.77 8.14
C GLU A 66 -12.27 -1.36 7.60
N GLN A 67 -11.27 -0.46 7.70
CA GLN A 67 -11.44 0.94 7.27
C GLN A 67 -11.15 1.15 5.78
N ILE A 68 -10.16 0.45 5.23
CA ILE A 68 -9.85 0.51 3.79
C ILE A 68 -10.79 -0.41 2.99
N GLY A 69 -11.13 -1.57 3.56
CA GLY A 69 -11.95 -2.58 2.88
C GLY A 69 -11.30 -3.06 1.57
N ASP A 70 -12.15 -3.38 0.59
CA ASP A 70 -11.75 -3.78 -0.76
C ASP A 70 -11.93 -2.63 -1.77
N ASP A 71 -12.03 -1.39 -1.30
CA ASP A 71 -12.31 -0.18 -2.10
C ASP A 71 -11.06 0.35 -2.80
N TYR A 72 -10.35 -0.54 -3.49
CA TYR A 72 -9.18 -0.21 -4.33
C TYR A 72 -9.03 -1.21 -5.46
N THR A 73 -8.39 -0.79 -6.54
CA THR A 73 -8.18 -1.61 -7.74
C THR A 73 -6.72 -1.94 -7.99
N VAL A 74 -5.79 -1.22 -7.36
CA VAL A 74 -4.35 -1.47 -7.52
C VAL A 74 -3.71 -1.52 -6.13
N LEU A 75 -2.88 -2.53 -5.90
CA LEU A 75 -1.98 -2.62 -4.77
C LEU A 75 -0.55 -2.32 -5.23
N VAL A 76 0.12 -1.39 -4.56
CA VAL A 76 1.54 -1.10 -4.77
C VAL A 76 2.29 -1.43 -3.48
N GLY A 77 3.05 -2.52 -3.51
CA GLY A 77 3.93 -2.94 -2.43
C GLY A 77 5.35 -2.41 -2.60
N ILE A 78 5.91 -1.77 -1.57
CA ILE A 78 7.31 -1.34 -1.52
C ILE A 78 8.03 -2.15 -0.46
N MET A 79 9.06 -2.91 -0.84
CA MET A 79 9.82 -3.79 0.07
C MET A 79 11.28 -3.38 0.17
N TRP A 80 11.87 -3.56 1.36
CA TRP A 80 13.32 -3.47 1.57
C TRP A 80 13.85 -4.59 2.47
N THR A 81 14.22 -4.29 3.72
CA THR A 81 14.84 -5.28 4.64
C THR A 81 13.84 -6.13 5.40
N ARG A 82 12.57 -5.72 5.40
CA ARG A 82 11.49 -6.35 6.15
C ARG A 82 10.29 -6.53 5.24
N PHE A 83 9.64 -7.68 5.36
CA PHE A 83 8.38 -7.97 4.70
C PHE A 83 7.22 -7.18 5.33
N GLY A 84 7.31 -6.98 6.65
CA GLY A 84 6.45 -6.11 7.45
C GLY A 84 6.49 -6.52 8.92
N SER A 85 5.40 -6.25 9.64
CA SER A 85 5.19 -6.76 11.01
C SER A 85 4.24 -7.96 10.96
N PRO A 86 4.60 -9.10 11.58
CA PRO A 86 3.71 -10.25 11.67
C PRO A 86 2.37 -9.88 12.25
N THR A 87 1.33 -10.54 11.77
CA THR A 87 -0.02 -10.42 12.29
C THR A 87 -0.44 -11.75 12.90
N GLY A 88 -1.64 -11.81 13.49
CA GLY A 88 -2.18 -13.10 13.95
C GLY A 88 -2.51 -14.08 12.82
N ARG A 89 -2.32 -13.70 11.55
CA ARG A 89 -2.79 -14.43 10.36
C ARG A 89 -1.74 -14.61 9.26
N ALA A 90 -0.68 -13.79 9.24
CA ALA A 90 0.33 -13.79 8.19
C ALA A 90 1.69 -13.30 8.74
N ASP A 91 2.76 -13.55 7.99
CA ASP A 91 4.11 -13.08 8.32
C ASP A 91 4.24 -11.57 8.17
N SER A 92 3.32 -10.93 7.44
CA SER A 92 3.16 -9.46 7.47
C SER A 92 1.77 -8.94 7.09
N GLY A 93 1.47 -7.70 7.48
CA GLY A 93 0.31 -6.96 6.95
C GLY A 93 0.32 -6.84 5.42
N THR A 94 1.50 -6.64 4.82
CA THR A 94 1.70 -6.61 3.36
C THR A 94 1.29 -7.92 2.69
N GLU A 95 1.54 -9.05 3.36
CA GLU A 95 1.14 -10.38 2.88
C GLU A 95 -0.38 -10.55 2.93
N GLU A 96 -1.03 -10.12 4.01
CA GLU A 96 -2.50 -10.12 4.09
C GLU A 96 -3.10 -9.28 2.95
N GLU A 97 -2.53 -8.11 2.68
CA GLU A 97 -2.96 -7.22 1.58
C GLU A 97 -2.78 -7.88 0.21
N PHE A 98 -1.62 -8.52 -0.04
CA PHE A 98 -1.37 -9.24 -1.29
C PHE A 98 -2.33 -10.42 -1.48
N THR A 99 -2.50 -11.22 -0.43
CA THR A 99 -3.37 -12.42 -0.45
C THR A 99 -4.80 -12.01 -0.77
N ARG A 100 -5.29 -10.93 -0.16
CA ARG A 100 -6.61 -10.37 -0.44
C ARG A 100 -6.77 -9.93 -1.89
N VAL A 101 -5.76 -9.30 -2.48
CA VAL A 101 -5.80 -8.94 -3.92
C VAL A 101 -5.79 -10.17 -4.81
N LEU A 102 -5.01 -11.19 -4.47
CA LEU A 102 -4.98 -12.45 -5.20
C LEU A 102 -6.36 -13.14 -5.18
N GLU A 103 -6.98 -13.25 -4.01
CA GLU A 103 -8.33 -13.82 -3.85
C GLU A 103 -9.40 -13.02 -4.63
N ARG A 104 -9.27 -11.70 -4.70
CA ARG A 104 -10.13 -10.83 -5.52
C ARG A 104 -9.93 -11.08 -7.02
N HIS A 105 -8.67 -11.18 -7.46
CA HIS A 105 -8.33 -11.48 -8.84
C HIS A 105 -8.85 -12.87 -9.27
N GLU A 106 -8.70 -13.89 -8.43
CA GLU A 106 -9.21 -15.25 -8.68
C GLU A 106 -10.73 -15.32 -8.79
N ARG A 107 -11.45 -14.41 -8.12
CA ARG A 107 -12.91 -14.24 -8.27
C ARG A 107 -13.32 -13.48 -9.53
N GLY A 108 -12.36 -13.03 -10.34
CA GLY A 108 -12.58 -12.29 -11.59
C GLY A 108 -12.75 -10.78 -11.40
N GLU A 109 -12.43 -10.25 -10.22
CA GLU A 109 -12.40 -8.80 -10.03
C GLU A 109 -11.23 -8.17 -10.81
N ARG A 110 -11.44 -6.94 -11.30
CA ARG A 110 -10.39 -6.17 -11.98
C ARG A 110 -9.49 -5.49 -10.95
N VAL A 111 -8.54 -6.25 -10.44
CA VAL A 111 -7.53 -5.79 -9.51
C VAL A 111 -6.14 -6.14 -10.01
N ASP A 112 -5.14 -5.35 -9.63
CA ASP A 112 -3.74 -5.57 -9.98
C ASP A 112 -2.82 -5.35 -8.76
N ALA A 113 -1.66 -6.02 -8.77
CA ALA A 113 -0.67 -5.93 -7.71
C ALA A 113 0.74 -5.74 -8.28
N MET A 114 1.43 -4.70 -7.83
CA MET A 114 2.80 -4.36 -8.25
C MET A 114 3.72 -4.32 -7.04
N PHE A 115 4.89 -4.96 -7.13
CA PHE A 115 5.89 -4.95 -6.06
C PHE A 115 7.21 -4.36 -6.53
N TYR A 116 7.75 -3.44 -5.72
CA TYR A 116 9.03 -2.78 -5.95
C TYR A 116 9.97 -3.05 -4.79
N PHE A 117 11.22 -3.40 -5.11
CA PHE A 117 12.23 -3.76 -4.12
C PHE A 117 13.35 -2.72 -4.12
N LYS A 118 13.64 -2.17 -2.95
CA LYS A 118 14.80 -1.30 -2.75
C LYS A 118 16.08 -2.13 -2.81
N THR A 119 16.98 -1.77 -3.72
CA THR A 119 18.25 -2.49 -3.96
C THR A 119 19.44 -1.95 -3.18
N ALA A 120 19.23 -0.97 -2.29
CA ALA A 120 20.29 -0.40 -1.47
C ALA A 120 20.88 -1.45 -0.49
N LEU A 121 22.21 -1.48 -0.38
CA LEU A 121 22.92 -2.33 0.57
C LEU A 121 22.49 -2.02 2.01
N VAL A 122 22.27 -3.08 2.78
CA VAL A 122 21.95 -2.99 4.21
C VAL A 122 23.26 -2.93 4.99
N PHE A 123 23.61 -1.76 5.52
CA PHE A 123 24.70 -1.65 6.48
C PHE A 123 24.22 -2.09 7.86
N TRP A 124 24.50 -3.34 8.23
CA TRP A 124 24.24 -3.85 9.57
C TRP A 124 25.10 -3.09 10.59
N ASN A 125 24.48 -2.30 11.46
CA ASN A 125 25.19 -1.67 12.57
C ASN A 125 25.44 -2.73 13.64
N ARG A 126 26.71 -3.14 13.84
CA ARG A 126 27.13 -4.27 14.70
C ARG A 126 26.84 -4.10 16.22
N ASN A 127 26.10 -3.07 16.64
CA ASN A 127 25.86 -2.79 18.06
C ASN A 127 24.54 -3.33 18.62
N LYS A 128 23.80 -4.18 17.90
CA LYS A 128 22.67 -4.93 18.48
C LYS A 128 22.72 -6.40 18.08
N CYS A 129 23.70 -7.09 18.66
CA CYS A 129 23.61 -8.53 18.87
C CYS A 129 22.65 -8.72 20.06
N ILE A 130 21.43 -9.21 19.80
CA ILE A 130 20.63 -9.84 20.83
C ILE A 130 20.58 -11.31 20.41
N ILE A 131 21.23 -12.11 21.27
CA ILE A 131 21.24 -13.57 21.40
C ILE A 131 19.93 -14.24 20.97
#